data_AF-A0A7V9JD27-F1
#
_entry.id   AF-A0A7V9JD27-F1
#
_cell.length_a   1.000
_cell.length_b   1.000
_cell.length_c   1.000
_cell.angle_alpha   90.00
_cell.angle_beta   90.00
_cell.angle_gamma   90.00
#
_symmetry.space_group_name_H-M   'P 1'
#
loop_
_entity.id
_entity.type
_entity.pdbx_description
1 polymer ?
#
loop_
_entity_poly.entity_id
_entity_poly.type
_entity_poly.pdbx_seq_one_letter_code
_entity_poly.pdbx_strand_id
1 'polypeptide(L)'
;MTTSTQRSTISRRTALASLGVGGLTLATSSASIGASGQATPESRAQHPLTGLWLAMANPPIPDDPQFAAPSYFGVDGSVVLMFPISQLGPRGVQFNSSPLGVWEPYDEHTGHFTAVQMLTDADGAYLGTVTIDGYPVVSDDGQSFIDEGSLAVITIRDVAGAIIETANTLAGQRPVTAIRMGVGTPGFPVT
;
A
#
# COMPACT_ATOMS: atom_id res chain seq x y z
N MET A 1 -51.69 -8.09 -18.53
CA MET A 1 -51.09 -7.19 -19.53
C MET A 1 -49.64 -7.02 -19.12
N THR A 2 -48.72 -7.53 -19.93
CA THR A 2 -47.30 -7.78 -19.64
C THR A 2 -46.45 -6.54 -19.93
N THR A 3 -45.57 -6.16 -19.00
CA THR A 3 -44.55 -5.12 -19.23
C THR A 3 -43.20 -5.80 -19.50
N SER A 4 -42.73 -5.63 -20.74
CA SER A 4 -41.48 -6.15 -21.28
C SER A 4 -40.30 -5.27 -20.88
N THR A 5 -39.27 -5.89 -20.32
CA THR A 5 -37.96 -5.30 -20.01
C THR A 5 -37.13 -5.20 -21.30
N GLN A 6 -36.65 -4.01 -21.67
CA GLN A 6 -35.68 -3.86 -22.76
C GLN A 6 -34.32 -3.41 -22.20
N ARG A 7 -33.36 -4.35 -22.27
CA ARG A 7 -31.94 -4.16 -21.97
C ARG A 7 -31.31 -3.25 -23.01
N SER A 8 -30.68 -2.16 -22.58
CA SER A 8 -29.78 -1.38 -23.43
C SER A 8 -28.49 -2.17 -23.61
N THR A 9 -28.26 -2.67 -24.82
CA THR A 9 -27.03 -3.33 -25.23
C THR A 9 -26.23 -2.30 -26.02
N ILE A 10 -25.17 -1.73 -25.43
CA ILE A 10 -24.36 -0.72 -26.12
C ILE A 10 -23.51 -1.40 -27.19
N SER A 11 -23.78 -1.02 -28.43
CA SER A 11 -23.15 -1.49 -29.65
C SER A 11 -21.76 -0.86 -29.83
N ARG A 12 -20.74 -1.69 -30.05
CA ARG A 12 -19.40 -1.25 -30.46
C ARG A 12 -19.38 -1.03 -31.98
N ARG A 13 -19.22 0.21 -32.44
CA ARG A 13 -18.69 0.48 -33.79
C ARG A 13 -18.20 1.91 -34.01
N THR A 14 -16.99 2.00 -34.58
CA THR A 14 -16.39 3.09 -35.41
C THR A 14 -16.05 4.40 -34.68
N ALA A 15 -14.88 5.03 -34.87
CA ALA A 15 -14.17 5.22 -36.13
C ALA A 15 -12.64 5.31 -36.00
N LEU A 16 -11.96 4.67 -36.95
CA LEU A 16 -10.61 4.96 -37.39
C LEU A 16 -10.66 5.97 -38.55
N ALA A 17 -9.56 6.69 -38.72
CA ALA A 17 -9.15 7.54 -39.84
C ALA A 17 -9.43 9.06 -39.72
N SER A 18 -8.36 9.82 -39.53
CA SER A 18 -7.79 10.59 -40.64
C SER A 18 -6.40 11.11 -40.28
N LEU A 19 -5.43 10.76 -41.13
CA LEU A 19 -4.08 11.31 -41.18
C LEU A 19 -4.17 12.72 -41.79
N GLY A 20 -3.73 13.74 -41.05
CA GLY A 20 -3.51 15.09 -41.54
C GLY A 20 -2.01 15.36 -41.68
N VAL A 21 -1.55 15.49 -42.92
CA VAL A 21 -0.22 15.98 -43.28
C VAL A 21 -0.25 17.51 -43.24
N GLY A 22 0.65 18.13 -42.47
CA GLY A 22 0.99 19.55 -42.63
C GLY A 22 1.07 20.32 -41.31
N GLY A 23 2.28 20.74 -40.94
CA GLY A 23 2.50 21.79 -39.94
C GLY A 23 3.70 21.50 -39.03
N LEU A 24 4.87 22.03 -39.38
CA LEU A 24 5.91 22.28 -38.38
C LEU A 24 5.40 23.37 -37.43
N THR A 25 5.04 22.98 -36.21
CA THR A 25 4.96 23.88 -35.07
C THR A 25 5.75 23.26 -33.91
N LEU A 26 6.81 23.94 -33.52
CA LEU A 26 7.50 23.73 -32.25
C LEU A 26 6.55 24.14 -31.13
N ALA A 27 5.91 23.17 -30.49
CA ALA A 27 5.25 23.34 -29.21
C ALA A 27 5.83 22.32 -28.24
N THR A 28 6.88 22.74 -27.55
CA THR A 28 7.33 22.12 -26.30
C THR A 28 6.30 22.43 -25.22
N SER A 29 5.29 21.59 -25.11
CA SER A 29 4.50 21.45 -23.88
C SER A 29 4.56 19.99 -23.47
N SER A 30 5.35 19.78 -22.43
CA SER A 30 5.57 18.54 -21.70
C SER A 30 4.24 17.92 -21.27
N ALA A 31 3.68 17.08 -22.12
CA ALA A 31 2.76 16.03 -21.72
C ALA A 31 3.59 14.89 -21.12
N SER A 32 4.10 15.08 -19.90
CA SER A 32 4.41 13.95 -19.04
C SER A 32 3.09 13.45 -18.45
N ILE A 33 2.24 12.86 -19.29
CA ILE A 33 1.43 11.75 -18.82
C ILE A 33 2.49 10.70 -18.53
N GLY A 34 2.88 10.61 -17.26
CA GLY A 34 3.99 9.78 -16.83
C GLY A 34 3.87 8.41 -17.48
N ALA A 35 4.81 8.09 -18.37
CA ALA A 35 5.15 6.71 -18.57
C ALA A 35 5.42 6.19 -17.15
N SER A 36 4.71 5.15 -16.73
CA SER A 36 4.95 4.43 -15.48
C SER A 36 6.34 3.81 -15.54
N GLY A 37 7.37 4.64 -15.44
CA GLY A 37 8.74 4.23 -15.29
C GLY A 37 8.90 3.87 -13.83
N GLN A 38 9.21 2.60 -13.57
CA GLN A 38 9.58 2.14 -12.25
C GLN A 38 10.63 3.10 -11.67
N ALA A 39 10.42 3.54 -10.43
CA ALA A 39 11.34 4.47 -9.78
C ALA A 39 12.78 3.96 -9.83
N THR A 40 13.72 4.85 -10.13
CA THR A 40 15.14 4.48 -10.18
C THR A 40 15.67 4.31 -8.74
N PRO A 41 16.74 3.53 -8.54
CA PRO A 41 17.39 3.45 -7.23
C PRO A 41 17.78 4.83 -6.67
N GLU A 42 18.19 5.77 -7.54
CA GLU A 42 18.57 7.13 -7.15
C GLU A 42 17.37 7.94 -6.64
N SER A 43 16.20 7.85 -7.30
CA SER A 43 15.01 8.56 -6.84
C SER A 43 14.52 8.02 -5.49
N ARG A 44 14.58 6.69 -5.29
CA ARG A 44 14.31 6.08 -3.97
C ARG A 44 15.30 6.54 -2.92
N ALA A 45 16.60 6.52 -3.22
CA ALA A 45 17.63 6.94 -2.27
C ALA A 45 17.48 8.39 -1.78
N GLN A 46 16.89 9.26 -2.60
CA GLN A 46 16.61 10.66 -2.26
C GLN A 46 15.24 10.87 -1.61
N HIS A 47 14.31 9.93 -1.76
CA HIS A 47 12.95 10.07 -1.22
C HIS A 47 12.95 9.99 0.32
N PRO A 48 12.22 10.88 1.01
CA PRO A 48 12.27 10.95 2.47
C PRO A 48 11.73 9.69 3.16
N LEU A 49 10.90 8.86 2.51
CA LEU A 49 10.43 7.59 3.11
C LEU A 49 11.55 6.55 3.31
N THR A 50 12.66 6.66 2.58
CA THR A 50 13.75 5.68 2.69
C THR A 50 14.30 5.61 4.12
N GLY A 51 14.48 4.39 4.62
CA GLY A 51 15.10 4.12 5.91
C GLY A 51 14.26 3.25 6.84
N LEU A 52 14.57 3.34 8.14
CA LEU A 52 13.92 2.59 9.21
C LEU A 52 12.97 3.49 10.01
N TRP A 53 11.82 2.94 10.34
CA TRP A 53 10.72 3.62 11.01
C TRP A 53 10.12 2.76 12.10
N LEU A 54 9.68 3.36 13.19
CA LEU A 54 8.83 2.71 14.17
C LEU A 54 7.39 3.15 13.90
N ALA A 55 6.62 2.31 13.21
CA ALA A 55 5.22 2.57 12.92
C ALA A 55 4.30 2.08 14.05
N MET A 56 3.21 2.78 14.30
CA MET A 56 2.11 2.37 15.15
C MET A 56 1.00 1.83 14.27
N ALA A 57 1.02 0.52 14.03
CA ALA A 57 0.12 -0.16 13.12
C ALA A 57 -1.20 -0.52 13.81
N ASN A 58 -2.27 -0.63 13.01
CA ASN A 58 -3.58 -1.02 13.51
C ASN A 58 -3.70 -2.54 13.65
N PRO A 59 -4.30 -3.03 14.75
CA PRO A 59 -4.66 -4.43 14.90
C PRO A 59 -5.82 -4.82 13.96
N PRO A 60 -6.00 -6.12 13.68
CA PRO A 60 -7.16 -6.61 12.93
C PRO A 60 -8.50 -6.30 13.61
N ILE A 61 -8.49 -6.17 14.94
CA ILE A 61 -9.68 -5.86 15.75
C ILE A 61 -9.73 -4.33 15.94
N PRO A 62 -10.75 -3.62 15.39
CA PRO A 62 -10.75 -2.15 15.30
C PRO A 62 -10.47 -1.39 16.61
N ASP A 63 -10.89 -1.93 17.76
CA ASP A 63 -10.80 -1.28 19.07
C ASP A 63 -9.56 -1.69 19.88
N ASP A 64 -8.78 -2.67 19.42
CA ASP A 64 -7.57 -3.09 20.11
C ASP A 64 -6.50 -1.99 20.05
N PRO A 65 -5.55 -1.91 21.00
CA PRO A 65 -4.46 -0.94 20.93
C PRO A 65 -3.60 -1.08 19.66
N GLN A 66 -3.15 0.04 19.09
CA GLN A 66 -2.10 0.01 18.07
C GLN A 66 -0.84 -0.64 18.64
N PHE A 67 -0.09 -1.32 17.78
CA PHE A 67 1.16 -1.98 18.16
C PHE A 67 2.34 -1.40 17.38
N ALA A 68 3.52 -1.45 18.02
CA ALA A 68 4.75 -1.02 17.39
C ALA A 68 5.20 -2.02 16.32
N ALA A 69 5.48 -1.51 15.12
CA ALA A 69 5.91 -2.26 13.94
C ALA A 69 7.12 -1.58 13.29
N PRO A 70 8.36 -2.00 13.63
CA PRO A 70 9.54 -1.59 12.89
C PRO A 70 9.33 -1.84 11.40
N SER A 71 9.56 -0.82 10.58
CA SER A 71 9.29 -0.84 9.15
C SER A 71 10.52 -0.34 8.41
N TYR A 72 10.87 -1.01 7.32
CA TYR A 72 12.02 -0.69 6.49
C TYR A 72 11.58 -0.43 5.07
N PHE A 73 12.00 0.72 4.52
CA PHE A 73 11.84 1.09 3.12
C PHE A 73 13.23 1.24 2.51
N GLY A 74 13.65 0.24 1.75
CA GLY A 74 14.99 0.14 1.18
C GLY A 74 15.14 0.93 -0.11
N VAL A 75 16.35 1.44 -0.36
CA VAL A 75 16.72 2.13 -1.61
C VAL A 75 16.56 1.26 -2.86
N ASP A 76 16.65 -0.06 -2.68
CA ASP A 76 16.42 -1.08 -3.70
C ASP A 76 14.94 -1.27 -4.05
N GLY A 77 14.04 -0.59 -3.33
CA GLY A 77 12.59 -0.72 -3.49
C GLY A 77 11.99 -1.83 -2.66
N SER A 78 12.74 -2.47 -1.75
CA SER A 78 12.19 -3.43 -0.80
C SER A 78 11.42 -2.75 0.32
N VAL A 79 10.30 -3.34 0.75
CA VAL A 79 9.62 -2.98 2.00
C VAL A 79 9.51 -4.19 2.91
N VAL A 80 9.75 -3.98 4.21
CA VAL A 80 9.53 -4.96 5.27
C VAL A 80 8.78 -4.31 6.40
N LEU A 81 7.67 -4.90 6.83
CA LEU A 81 6.90 -4.45 7.98
C LEU A 81 6.99 -5.53 9.07
N MET A 82 7.47 -5.19 10.26
CA MET A 82 7.67 -6.16 11.34
C MET A 82 6.44 -6.20 12.26
N PHE A 83 5.40 -6.92 11.83
CA PHE A 83 4.23 -7.16 12.66
C PHE A 83 4.50 -8.27 13.69
N PRO A 84 3.78 -8.30 14.83
CA PRO A 84 3.82 -9.41 15.76
C PRO A 84 3.59 -10.75 15.07
N ILE A 85 4.41 -11.74 15.42
CA ILE A 85 4.37 -13.09 14.83
C ILE A 85 3.06 -13.80 15.18
N SER A 86 2.42 -13.44 16.29
CA SER A 86 1.12 -13.96 16.69
C SER A 86 0.13 -12.83 16.84
N GLN A 87 -1.10 -13.03 16.36
CA GLN A 87 -2.21 -12.12 16.60
C GLN A 87 -3.50 -12.90 16.87
N LEU A 88 -4.44 -12.26 17.54
CA LEU A 88 -5.79 -12.80 17.66
C LEU A 88 -6.59 -12.36 16.43
N GLY A 89 -7.03 -13.32 15.63
CA GLY A 89 -7.94 -13.10 14.52
C GLY A 89 -9.36 -13.58 14.84
N PRO A 90 -10.32 -13.38 13.91
CA PRO A 90 -11.69 -13.86 14.07
C PRO A 90 -11.83 -15.37 14.26
N ARG A 91 -10.79 -16.15 13.90
CA ARG A 91 -10.74 -17.61 14.01
C ARG A 91 -9.87 -18.10 15.18
N GLY A 92 -9.47 -17.21 16.09
CA GLY A 92 -8.58 -17.53 17.21
C GLY A 92 -7.14 -17.08 16.96
N VAL A 93 -6.19 -17.71 17.65
CA VAL A 93 -4.75 -17.38 17.50
C VAL A 93 -4.30 -17.76 16.09
N GLN A 94 -3.75 -16.78 15.38
CA GLN A 94 -3.11 -16.97 14.08
C GLN A 94 -1.67 -16.48 14.14
N PHE A 95 -0.81 -17.13 13.38
CA PHE A 95 0.59 -16.79 13.25
C PHE A 95 0.84 -16.13 11.90
N ASN A 96 1.69 -15.12 11.89
CA ASN A 96 1.94 -14.31 10.73
C ASN A 96 3.43 -14.24 10.41
N SER A 97 3.75 -14.20 9.12
CA SER A 97 5.04 -13.67 8.70
C SER A 97 5.08 -12.15 8.88
N SER A 98 6.28 -11.57 8.86
CA SER A 98 6.40 -10.14 8.53
C SER A 98 5.86 -9.90 7.11
N PRO A 99 5.08 -8.84 6.85
CA PRO A 99 4.82 -8.42 5.48
C PRO A 99 6.13 -8.04 4.77
N LEU A 100 6.32 -8.57 3.56
CA LEU A 100 7.43 -8.19 2.68
C LEU A 100 6.90 -7.82 1.29
N GLY A 101 7.54 -6.88 0.61
CA GLY A 101 7.18 -6.56 -0.76
C GLY A 101 8.01 -5.44 -1.35
N VAL A 102 7.36 -4.59 -2.14
CA VAL A 102 8.00 -3.50 -2.87
C VAL A 102 7.39 -2.15 -2.59
N TRP A 103 8.17 -1.08 -2.76
CA TRP A 103 7.70 0.30 -2.72
C TRP A 103 8.37 1.18 -3.77
N GLU A 104 7.71 2.30 -4.06
CA GLU A 104 8.23 3.38 -4.89
C GLU A 104 7.71 4.75 -4.44
N PRO A 105 8.42 5.86 -4.76
CA PRO A 105 7.88 7.20 -4.62
C PRO A 105 6.60 7.35 -5.44
N TYR A 106 5.53 7.82 -4.79
CA TYR A 106 4.29 8.20 -5.45
C TYR A 106 4.31 9.69 -5.82
N ASP A 107 4.80 10.53 -4.90
CA ASP A 107 5.14 11.93 -5.14
C ASP A 107 6.42 12.31 -4.34
N GLU A 108 6.59 13.58 -3.99
CA GLU A 108 7.77 14.07 -3.25
C GLU A 108 7.83 13.57 -1.79
N HIS A 109 6.68 13.35 -1.16
CA HIS A 109 6.57 12.98 0.26
C HIS A 109 5.81 11.66 0.48
N THR A 110 4.99 11.27 -0.49
CA THR A 110 4.18 10.05 -0.44
C THR A 110 4.94 8.90 -1.08
N GLY A 111 5.10 7.80 -0.36
CA GLY A 111 5.45 6.50 -0.97
C GLY A 111 4.20 5.69 -1.27
N HIS A 112 4.30 4.76 -2.20
CA HIS A 112 3.33 3.69 -2.42
C HIS A 112 4.03 2.35 -2.23
N PHE A 113 3.46 1.47 -1.41
CA PHE A 113 4.00 0.13 -1.22
C PHE A 113 2.92 -0.94 -1.35
N THR A 114 3.35 -2.12 -1.79
CA THR A 114 2.56 -3.36 -1.74
C THR A 114 3.38 -4.41 -1.00
N ALA A 115 2.84 -4.95 0.09
CA ALA A 115 3.47 -6.00 0.91
C ALA A 115 2.54 -7.19 1.13
N VAL A 116 3.10 -8.39 1.24
CA VAL A 116 2.35 -9.63 1.45
C VAL A 116 2.79 -10.29 2.75
N GLN A 117 1.82 -10.65 3.57
CA GLN A 117 1.97 -11.43 4.80
C GLN A 117 1.31 -12.80 4.61
N MET A 118 1.99 -13.84 5.08
CA MET A 118 1.45 -15.20 5.14
C MET A 118 0.80 -15.44 6.51
N LEU A 119 -0.28 -16.21 6.53
CA LEU A 119 -0.99 -16.62 7.73
C LEU A 119 -0.92 -18.14 7.93
N THR A 120 -0.67 -18.59 9.15
CA THR A 120 -0.76 -20.01 9.54
C THR A 120 -1.53 -20.19 10.85
N ASP A 121 -2.08 -21.38 11.08
CA ASP A 121 -2.63 -21.76 12.39
C ASP A 121 -1.55 -22.31 13.34
N ALA A 122 -1.98 -22.77 14.52
CA ALA A 122 -1.11 -23.34 15.55
C ALA A 122 -0.46 -24.67 15.17
N ASP A 123 -1.02 -25.39 14.21
CA ASP A 123 -0.44 -26.63 13.66
C ASP A 123 0.53 -26.33 12.51
N GLY A 124 0.71 -25.04 12.17
CA GLY A 124 1.53 -24.59 11.05
C GLY A 124 0.84 -24.77 9.69
N ALA A 125 -0.46 -25.06 9.66
CA ALA A 125 -1.19 -25.16 8.41
C ALA A 125 -1.36 -23.75 7.81
N TYR A 126 -1.06 -23.64 6.52
CA TYR A 126 -1.23 -22.40 5.78
C TYR A 126 -2.71 -22.01 5.70
N LEU A 127 -3.03 -20.77 6.04
CA LEU A 127 -4.39 -20.22 6.06
C LEU A 127 -4.67 -19.28 4.88
N GLY A 128 -3.62 -18.75 4.24
CA GLY A 128 -3.74 -17.77 3.17
C GLY A 128 -2.77 -16.60 3.31
N THR A 129 -3.11 -15.47 2.67
CA THR A 129 -2.30 -14.25 2.70
C THR A 129 -3.11 -13.00 3.00
N VAL A 130 -2.44 -12.00 3.56
CA VAL A 130 -2.89 -10.61 3.59
C VAL A 130 -1.98 -9.79 2.67
N THR A 131 -2.56 -9.09 1.70
CA THR A 131 -1.87 -8.06 0.91
C THR A 131 -2.21 -6.69 1.47
N ILE A 132 -1.20 -5.85 1.63
CA ILE A 132 -1.29 -4.48 2.14
C ILE A 132 -0.80 -3.55 1.05
N ASP A 133 -1.67 -2.68 0.57
CA ASP A 133 -1.34 -1.56 -0.29
C ASP A 133 -1.48 -0.28 0.55
N GLY A 134 -0.38 0.47 0.73
CA GLY A 134 -0.33 1.63 1.63
C GLY A 134 0.35 2.86 1.02
N TYR A 135 0.01 4.03 1.57
CA TYR A 135 0.39 5.35 1.04
C TYR A 135 0.89 6.30 2.15
N PRO A 136 2.01 5.97 2.83
CA PRO A 136 2.54 6.82 3.90
C PRO A 136 3.05 8.15 3.33
N VAL A 137 2.64 9.25 3.96
CA VAL A 137 3.07 10.61 3.67
C VAL A 137 4.07 11.06 4.73
N VAL A 138 5.30 11.35 4.32
CA VAL A 138 6.38 11.79 5.21
C VAL A 138 6.24 13.28 5.50
N SER A 139 6.51 13.71 6.73
CA SER A 139 6.54 15.13 7.12
C SER A 139 7.68 15.89 6.44
N ASP A 140 7.54 17.21 6.30
CA ASP A 140 8.55 18.09 5.68
C ASP A 140 9.95 17.99 6.33
N ASP A 141 10.02 17.72 7.64
CA ASP A 141 11.28 17.53 8.38
C ASP A 141 11.88 16.13 8.23
N GLY A 142 11.17 15.23 7.52
CA GLY A 142 11.54 13.85 7.31
C GLY A 142 11.53 12.99 8.57
N GLN A 143 10.99 13.44 9.71
CA GLN A 143 11.09 12.73 10.98
C GLN A 143 9.89 11.84 11.31
N SER A 144 8.77 12.04 10.63
CA SER A 144 7.55 11.27 10.84
C SER A 144 6.85 10.93 9.53
N PHE A 145 5.98 9.92 9.53
CA PHE A 145 5.00 9.75 8.46
C PHE A 145 3.62 9.44 9.02
N ILE A 146 2.60 9.67 8.20
CA ILE A 146 1.22 9.26 8.46
C ILE A 146 0.65 8.56 7.23
N ASP A 147 0.01 7.41 7.43
CA ASP A 147 -0.91 6.80 6.47
C ASP A 147 -2.33 6.90 7.02
N GLU A 148 -3.07 7.89 6.51
CA GLU A 148 -4.50 8.13 6.80
C GLU A 148 -5.40 7.08 6.12
N GLY A 149 -4.83 6.34 5.16
CA GLY A 149 -5.41 5.22 4.46
C GLY A 149 -6.71 5.46 3.73
N SER A 150 -6.91 6.70 3.30
CA SER A 150 -7.87 7.06 2.25
C SER A 150 -7.61 6.31 0.94
N LEU A 151 -6.37 5.89 0.70
CA LEU A 151 -5.93 5.10 -0.46
C LEU A 151 -5.52 3.67 -0.10
N ALA A 152 -5.47 3.32 1.19
CA ALA A 152 -4.96 2.03 1.62
C ALA A 152 -5.99 0.92 1.38
N VAL A 153 -5.50 -0.23 0.91
CA VAL A 153 -6.31 -1.42 0.62
C VAL A 153 -5.69 -2.63 1.28
N ILE A 154 -6.52 -3.41 1.99
CA ILE A 154 -6.15 -4.73 2.49
C ILE A 154 -6.93 -5.77 1.72
N THR A 155 -6.22 -6.76 1.20
CA THR A 155 -6.83 -7.91 0.52
C THR A 155 -6.46 -9.21 1.22
N ILE A 156 -7.46 -9.94 1.71
CA ILE A 156 -7.26 -11.25 2.34
C ILE A 156 -7.62 -12.33 1.33
N ARG A 157 -6.73 -13.30 1.17
CA ARG A 157 -6.94 -14.49 0.33
C ARG A 157 -6.89 -15.75 1.17
N ASP A 158 -7.71 -16.72 0.80
CA ASP A 158 -7.66 -18.06 1.38
C ASP A 158 -6.51 -18.92 0.82
N VAL A 159 -6.46 -20.18 1.23
CA VAL A 159 -5.46 -21.16 0.80
C VAL A 159 -5.47 -21.45 -0.71
N ALA A 160 -6.60 -21.24 -1.39
CA ALA A 160 -6.73 -21.40 -2.83
C ALA A 160 -6.35 -20.12 -3.59
N GLY A 161 -6.01 -19.04 -2.87
CA GLY A 161 -5.74 -17.73 -3.44
C GLY A 161 -7.00 -16.94 -3.80
N ALA A 162 -8.20 -17.43 -3.44
CA ALA A 162 -9.43 -16.70 -3.68
C ALA A 162 -9.52 -15.52 -2.71
N ILE A 163 -9.90 -14.35 -3.20
CA ILE A 163 -10.13 -13.16 -2.36
C ILE A 163 -11.38 -13.43 -1.52
N ILE A 164 -11.21 -13.47 -0.21
CA ILE A 164 -12.30 -13.67 0.74
C ILE A 164 -12.71 -12.36 1.42
N GLU A 165 -11.83 -11.36 1.39
CA GLU A 165 -12.11 -10.03 1.93
C GLU A 165 -11.27 -8.98 1.21
N THR A 166 -11.89 -7.83 0.95
CA THR A 166 -11.19 -6.61 0.57
C THR A 166 -11.79 -5.48 1.38
N ALA A 167 -10.94 -4.72 2.04
CA ALA A 167 -11.36 -3.58 2.82
C ALA A 167 -10.46 -2.38 2.54
N ASN A 168 -11.07 -1.21 2.39
CA ASN A 168 -10.36 0.06 2.51
C ASN A 168 -10.20 0.33 4.00
N THR A 169 -9.30 -0.43 4.63
CA THR A 169 -9.30 -0.72 6.07
C THR A 169 -9.02 0.47 6.97
N LEU A 170 -8.65 1.61 6.42
CA LEU A 170 -8.33 2.79 7.21
C LEU A 170 -9.38 3.90 7.12
N ALA A 171 -10.39 3.79 6.24
CA ALA A 171 -11.49 4.74 6.19
C ALA A 171 -12.33 4.65 7.48
N GLY A 172 -12.04 5.54 8.44
CA GLY A 172 -12.67 5.57 9.77
C GLY A 172 -11.88 4.83 10.86
N GLN A 173 -10.71 4.25 10.56
CA GLN A 173 -9.79 3.77 11.60
C GLN A 173 -8.74 4.82 11.95
N ARG A 174 -7.99 4.57 13.03
CA ARG A 174 -6.88 5.44 13.43
C ARG A 174 -5.81 5.45 12.33
N PRO A 175 -5.19 6.60 12.02
CA PRO A 175 -4.07 6.63 11.09
C PRO A 175 -2.90 5.77 11.59
N VAL A 176 -2.15 5.18 10.67
CA VAL A 176 -0.84 4.60 11.00
C VAL A 176 0.16 5.75 11.05
N THR A 177 0.79 5.95 12.20
CA THR A 177 1.82 6.98 12.36
C THR A 177 3.18 6.33 12.55
N ALA A 178 4.25 7.00 12.17
CA ALA A 178 5.58 6.48 12.45
C ALA A 178 6.59 7.58 12.76
N ILE A 179 7.62 7.19 13.52
CA ILE A 179 8.77 8.03 13.83
C ILE A 179 10.03 7.38 13.25
N ARG A 180 10.90 8.21 12.67
CA ARG A 180 12.17 7.73 12.12
C ARG A 180 13.03 7.11 13.21
N MET A 181 13.57 5.92 12.92
CA MET A 181 14.52 5.25 13.79
C MET A 181 15.95 5.68 13.47
N GLY A 182 16.80 5.70 14.49
CA GLY A 182 18.22 5.97 14.40
C GLY A 182 19.00 5.26 15.51
N VAL A 183 20.33 5.30 15.43
CA VAL A 183 21.19 4.74 16.49
C VAL A 183 20.94 5.50 17.79
N GLY A 184 20.50 4.80 18.83
CA GLY A 184 20.11 5.41 20.11
C GLY A 184 18.73 6.10 20.10
N THR A 185 18.03 6.10 18.97
CA THR A 185 16.70 6.69 18.81
C THR A 185 15.75 5.64 18.23
N PRO A 186 15.19 4.73 19.06
CA PRO A 186 14.39 3.61 18.57
C PRO A 186 13.00 4.02 18.05
N GLY A 187 12.65 5.31 18.08
CA GLY A 187 11.36 5.85 17.63
C GLY A 187 10.27 5.88 18.70
N PHE A 188 10.50 5.31 19.89
CA PHE A 188 9.57 5.45 21.01
C PHE A 188 9.65 6.86 21.61
N PRO A 189 8.53 7.43 22.08
CA PRO A 189 8.55 8.67 22.84
C PRO A 189 9.49 8.56 24.05
N VAL A 190 10.32 9.58 24.26
CA VAL A 190 11.06 9.71 25.52
C VAL A 190 10.08 10.08 26.62
N THR A 191 9.94 9.21 27.60
CA THR A 191 9.18 9.46 28.85
C THR A 191 9.97 10.33 29.80
#